data_AF-A0A1I0ZNQ5-F1
#
_entry.id   AF-A0A1I0ZNQ5-F1
#
_cell.length_a   1.000
_cell.length_b   1.000
_cell.length_c   1.000
_cell.angle_alpha   90.00
_cell.angle_beta   90.00
_cell.angle_gamma   90.00
#
_symmetry.space_group_name_H-M   'P 1'
#
loop_
_entity.id
_entity.type
_entity.pdbx_description
1 polymer ?
#
loop_
_entity_poly.entity_id
_entity_poly.type
_entity_poly.pdbx_seq_one_letter_code
_entity_poly.pdbx_strand_id
1 'polypeptide(L)'
;MKITPAAIRQKTFEVGFRGYEKKEVTLFLDEISEVVDQLHKENMELKTKLQNTEAEAKRLKDVEDSLFRTLKTAEDTGAAIIVEANEAADLIIADANEIAANATRHLDQMVADSRRQTEEQAAALINAAETKAKETIVELRESMQGLVRSYEGLAEQRESMVKSLRRIAQDTANQIDLSEAHFSRIDAKAHARAIDELSRSQTFTFGNLENLGYEEEIIEEEIEENPMAEMEVIEEDLELEEHDSTPDLEMEINEEEIEELELEDTKMQLEDEALEEDIEELEEVKQKPIVEELKPQASPQKPTEDPKNQSGSFFDQFD
;
A
#
# COMPACT_ATOMS: atom_id res chain seq x y z
N MET A 1 -86.65 -30.25 -51.41
CA MET A 1 -87.90 -30.99 -51.11
C MET A 1 -88.71 -31.14 -52.39
N LYS A 2 -89.52 -32.21 -52.51
CA LYS A 2 -90.31 -32.53 -53.73
C LYS A 2 -91.65 -31.79 -53.85
N ILE A 3 -92.05 -31.00 -52.85
CA ILE A 3 -93.29 -30.23 -52.86
C ILE A 3 -92.98 -28.82 -52.31
N THR A 4 -93.38 -27.78 -53.05
CA THR A 4 -93.28 -26.36 -52.68
C THR A 4 -94.66 -25.81 -52.32
N PRO A 5 -94.76 -24.73 -51.52
CA PRO A 5 -96.04 -24.07 -51.23
C PRO A 5 -96.85 -23.78 -52.51
N ALA A 6 -96.17 -23.27 -53.55
CA ALA A 6 -96.76 -23.03 -54.86
C ALA A 6 -97.30 -24.32 -55.53
N ALA A 7 -96.59 -25.44 -55.40
CA ALA A 7 -97.04 -26.73 -55.93
C ALA A 7 -98.26 -27.29 -55.18
N ILE A 8 -98.45 -26.92 -53.91
CA ILE A 8 -99.63 -27.29 -53.10
C ILE A 8 -100.85 -26.49 -53.57
N ARG A 9 -100.70 -25.17 -53.75
CA ARG A 9 -101.79 -24.28 -54.25
C ARG A 9 -102.24 -24.62 -55.66
N GLN A 10 -101.30 -25.04 -56.53
CA GLN A 10 -101.58 -25.39 -57.92
C GLN A 10 -102.02 -26.85 -58.11
N LYS A 11 -102.13 -27.64 -57.03
CA LYS A 11 -102.45 -29.06 -57.14
C LYS A 11 -103.92 -29.25 -57.51
N THR A 12 -104.14 -29.93 -58.64
CA THR A 12 -105.47 -30.38 -59.06
C THR A 12 -105.63 -31.88 -58.81
N PHE A 13 -106.86 -32.29 -58.50
CA PHE A 13 -107.24 -33.69 -58.26
C PHE A 13 -108.29 -34.13 -59.29
N GLU A 14 -108.28 -35.41 -59.64
CA GLU A 14 -109.31 -36.01 -60.50
C GLU A 14 -110.65 -36.12 -59.75
N VAL A 15 -111.77 -35.97 -60.48
CA VAL A 15 -113.12 -36.00 -59.90
C VAL A 15 -113.72 -37.40 -60.05
N GLY A 16 -114.14 -38.02 -58.95
CA GLY A 16 -114.79 -39.34 -58.91
C GLY A 16 -116.20 -39.30 -58.30
N PHE A 17 -117.00 -40.36 -58.51
CA PHE A 17 -118.34 -40.47 -57.93
C PHE A 17 -118.24 -40.74 -56.40
N ARG A 18 -118.69 -39.77 -55.58
CA ARG A 18 -118.53 -39.64 -54.10
C ARG A 18 -117.11 -39.31 -53.61
N GLY A 19 -116.74 -38.01 -53.63
CA GLY A 19 -115.48 -37.48 -53.08
C GLY A 19 -115.69 -36.35 -52.06
N TYR A 20 -114.58 -35.80 -51.56
CA TYR A 20 -114.57 -34.64 -50.66
C TYR A 20 -115.08 -33.36 -51.35
N GLU A 21 -115.61 -32.42 -50.57
CA GLU A 21 -116.07 -31.14 -51.10
C GLU A 21 -114.87 -30.32 -51.61
N LYS A 22 -114.91 -29.93 -52.88
CA LYS A 22 -113.83 -29.18 -53.54
C LYS A 22 -113.45 -27.90 -52.79
N LYS A 23 -114.44 -27.16 -52.25
CA LYS A 23 -114.21 -25.90 -51.52
C LYS A 23 -113.43 -26.12 -50.22
N GLU A 24 -113.82 -27.12 -49.45
CA GLU A 24 -113.18 -27.49 -48.18
C GLU A 24 -111.73 -27.96 -48.42
N VAL A 25 -111.52 -28.79 -49.45
CA VAL A 25 -110.18 -29.25 -49.84
C VAL A 25 -109.29 -28.08 -50.30
N THR A 26 -109.82 -27.13 -51.08
CA THR A 26 -109.05 -25.95 -51.51
C THR A 26 -108.65 -25.07 -50.32
N LEU A 27 -109.56 -24.80 -49.38
CA LEU A 27 -109.25 -24.05 -48.16
C LEU A 27 -108.17 -24.74 -47.32
N PHE A 28 -108.26 -26.05 -47.16
CA PHE A 28 -107.24 -26.83 -46.46
C PHE A 28 -105.87 -26.82 -47.17
N LEU A 29 -105.85 -26.89 -48.50
CA LEU A 29 -104.60 -26.77 -49.28
C LEU A 29 -103.96 -25.38 -49.16
N ASP A 30 -104.76 -24.32 -49.09
CA ASP A 30 -104.27 -22.95 -48.88
C ASP A 30 -103.64 -22.81 -47.48
N GLU A 31 -104.29 -23.32 -46.43
CA GLU A 31 -103.77 -23.34 -45.06
C GLU A 31 -102.48 -24.16 -44.96
N ILE A 32 -102.46 -25.37 -45.52
CA ILE A 32 -101.25 -26.21 -45.59
C ILE A 32 -100.13 -25.51 -46.36
N SER A 33 -100.46 -24.81 -47.45
CA SER A 33 -99.46 -24.05 -48.21
C SER A 33 -98.83 -22.93 -47.37
N GLU A 34 -99.60 -22.24 -46.53
CA GLU A 34 -99.06 -21.20 -45.65
C GLU A 34 -98.16 -21.78 -44.56
N VAL A 35 -98.57 -22.89 -43.93
CA VAL A 35 -97.76 -23.59 -42.93
C VAL A 35 -96.46 -24.12 -43.54
N VAL A 36 -96.50 -24.67 -44.75
CA VAL A 36 -95.29 -25.15 -45.45
C VAL A 36 -94.36 -24.01 -45.84
N ASP A 37 -94.90 -22.84 -46.23
CA ASP A 37 -94.08 -21.66 -46.53
C ASP A 37 -93.40 -21.12 -45.27
N GLN A 38 -94.14 -21.07 -44.15
CA GLN A 38 -93.62 -20.67 -42.85
C GLN A 38 -92.51 -21.62 -42.36
N LEU A 39 -92.75 -22.94 -42.43
CA LEU A 39 -91.74 -23.95 -42.12
C LEU A 39 -90.50 -23.82 -43.00
N HIS A 40 -90.65 -23.42 -44.27
CA HIS A 40 -89.52 -23.23 -45.16
C HIS A 40 -88.67 -22.02 -44.76
N LYS A 41 -89.32 -20.91 -44.42
CA LYS A 41 -88.66 -19.70 -43.92
C LYS A 41 -87.92 -19.98 -42.61
N GLU A 42 -88.58 -20.63 -41.66
CA GLU A 42 -87.98 -21.03 -40.38
C GLU A 42 -86.80 -21.98 -40.60
N ASN A 43 -86.91 -22.97 -41.50
CA ASN A 43 -85.80 -23.89 -41.80
C ASN A 43 -84.59 -23.15 -42.39
N MET A 44 -84.83 -22.17 -43.27
CA MET A 44 -83.77 -21.39 -43.89
C MET A 44 -83.11 -20.44 -42.88
N GLU A 45 -83.91 -19.82 -42.00
CA GLU A 45 -83.41 -18.99 -40.90
C GLU A 45 -82.56 -19.82 -39.92
N LEU A 46 -83.06 -20.99 -39.51
CA LEU A 46 -82.34 -21.91 -38.62
C LEU A 46 -81.03 -22.40 -39.24
N LYS A 47 -81.03 -22.74 -40.53
CA LYS A 47 -79.79 -23.11 -41.25
C LYS A 47 -78.78 -21.98 -41.30
N THR A 48 -79.25 -20.75 -41.53
CA THR A 48 -78.38 -19.57 -41.57
C THR A 48 -77.77 -19.31 -40.19
N LYS A 49 -78.60 -19.38 -39.14
CA LYS A 49 -78.14 -19.28 -37.74
C LYS A 49 -77.13 -20.36 -37.40
N LEU A 50 -77.41 -21.62 -37.75
CA LEU A 50 -76.49 -22.74 -37.54
C LEU A 50 -75.14 -22.48 -38.21
N GLN A 51 -75.14 -22.12 -39.49
CA GLN A 51 -73.91 -21.84 -40.24
C GLN A 51 -73.11 -20.68 -39.63
N ASN A 52 -73.78 -19.62 -39.16
CA ASN A 52 -73.13 -18.51 -38.49
C ASN A 52 -72.50 -18.93 -37.15
N THR A 53 -73.24 -19.71 -36.33
CA THR A 53 -72.71 -20.21 -35.05
C THR A 53 -71.56 -21.19 -35.23
N GLU A 54 -71.60 -22.04 -36.25
CA GLU A 54 -70.51 -22.96 -36.58
C GLU A 54 -69.25 -22.19 -37.04
N ALA A 55 -69.43 -21.12 -37.83
CA ALA A 55 -68.33 -20.26 -38.24
C ALA A 55 -67.70 -19.51 -37.06
N GLU A 56 -68.52 -19.01 -36.13
CA GLU A 56 -68.06 -18.35 -34.90
C GLU A 56 -67.33 -19.33 -33.98
N ALA A 57 -67.88 -20.52 -33.76
CA ALA A 57 -67.25 -21.57 -32.97
C ALA A 57 -65.89 -21.98 -33.56
N LYS A 58 -65.80 -22.10 -34.89
CA LYS A 58 -64.53 -22.37 -35.57
C LYS A 58 -63.52 -21.24 -35.33
N ARG A 59 -63.94 -19.98 -35.48
CA ARG A 59 -63.07 -18.82 -35.24
C ARG A 59 -62.56 -18.78 -33.79
N LEU A 60 -63.44 -19.04 -32.83
CA LEU A 60 -63.06 -19.10 -31.41
C LEU A 60 -62.03 -20.19 -31.16
N LYS A 61 -62.21 -21.37 -31.78
CA LYS A 61 -61.23 -22.46 -31.70
C LYS A 61 -59.88 -22.10 -32.31
N ASP A 62 -59.86 -21.44 -33.46
CA ASP A 62 -58.61 -20.98 -34.09
C ASP A 62 -57.88 -19.95 -33.20
N VAL A 63 -58.63 -19.08 -32.52
CA VAL A 63 -58.07 -18.12 -31.54
C VAL A 63 -57.54 -18.83 -30.30
N GLU A 64 -58.29 -19.80 -29.75
CA GLU A 64 -57.87 -20.62 -28.62
C GLU A 64 -56.57 -21.39 -28.93
N ASP A 65 -56.50 -22.03 -30.10
CA ASP A 65 -55.30 -22.75 -30.54
C ASP A 65 -54.09 -21.82 -30.68
N SER A 66 -54.30 -20.60 -31.19
CA SER A 66 -53.24 -19.58 -31.27
C SER A 66 -52.80 -19.12 -29.89
N LEU A 67 -53.75 -18.86 -28.99
CA LEU A 67 -53.47 -18.42 -27.62
C LEU A 67 -52.70 -19.49 -26.86
N PHE A 68 -53.10 -20.75 -26.99
CA PHE A 68 -52.45 -21.89 -26.37
C PHE A 68 -51.02 -22.07 -26.87
N ARG A 69 -50.78 -21.93 -28.18
CA ARG A 69 -49.41 -21.96 -28.73
C ARG A 69 -48.55 -20.83 -28.16
N THR A 70 -49.08 -19.61 -28.10
CA THR A 70 -48.34 -18.47 -27.53
C THR A 70 -48.02 -18.69 -26.05
N LEU A 71 -49.00 -19.18 -25.27
CA LEU A 71 -48.80 -19.46 -23.85
C LEU A 71 -47.74 -20.54 -23.64
N LYS A 72 -47.79 -21.61 -24.43
CA LYS A 72 -46.80 -22.67 -24.38
C LYS A 72 -45.40 -22.19 -24.77
N THR A 73 -45.27 -21.40 -25.84
CA THR A 73 -43.99 -20.80 -26.21
C THR A 73 -43.46 -19.89 -25.10
N ALA A 74 -44.33 -19.11 -24.45
CA ALA A 74 -43.94 -18.25 -23.33
C ALA A 74 -43.47 -19.08 -22.12
N GLU A 75 -44.14 -20.18 -21.81
CA GLU A 75 -43.73 -21.14 -20.77
C GLU A 75 -42.36 -21.78 -21.10
N ASP A 76 -42.21 -22.32 -22.31
CA ASP A 76 -40.96 -22.93 -22.78
C ASP A 76 -39.80 -21.91 -22.77
N THR A 77 -40.07 -20.67 -23.18
CA THR A 77 -39.08 -19.58 -23.16
C THR A 77 -38.72 -19.18 -21.73
N GLY A 78 -39.71 -19.09 -20.83
CA GLY A 78 -39.47 -18.82 -19.41
C GLY A 78 -38.61 -19.89 -18.76
N ALA A 79 -38.88 -21.17 -19.05
CA ALA A 79 -38.07 -22.28 -18.56
C ALA A 79 -36.64 -22.23 -19.12
N ALA A 80 -36.47 -21.93 -20.40
CA ALA A 80 -35.15 -21.78 -21.02
C ALA A 80 -34.34 -20.65 -20.38
N ILE A 81 -34.96 -19.48 -20.13
CA ILE A 81 -34.31 -18.34 -19.46
C ILE A 81 -33.85 -18.73 -18.05
N ILE A 82 -34.66 -19.48 -17.30
CA ILE A 82 -34.28 -19.93 -15.95
C ILE A 82 -33.07 -20.86 -16.00
N VAL A 83 -33.03 -21.80 -16.95
CA VAL A 83 -31.88 -22.71 -17.12
C VAL A 83 -30.63 -21.91 -17.49
N GLU A 84 -30.71 -21.03 -18.48
CA GLU A 84 -29.59 -20.20 -18.91
C GLU A 84 -29.08 -19.28 -17.79
N ALA A 85 -29.99 -18.67 -17.02
CA ALA A 85 -29.61 -17.83 -15.88
C ALA A 85 -28.91 -18.63 -14.77
N ASN A 86 -29.34 -19.86 -14.50
CA ASN A 86 -28.67 -20.72 -13.53
C ASN A 86 -27.30 -21.17 -14.03
N GLU A 87 -27.17 -21.57 -15.29
CA GLU A 87 -25.88 -21.93 -15.90
C GLU A 87 -24.91 -20.74 -15.88
N ALA A 88 -25.38 -19.54 -16.22
CA ALA A 88 -24.58 -18.32 -16.13
C ALA A 88 -24.16 -18.00 -14.69
N ALA A 89 -25.06 -18.17 -13.71
CA ALA A 89 -24.75 -17.98 -12.30
C ALA A 89 -23.69 -18.98 -11.81
N ASP A 90 -23.82 -20.25 -12.18
CA ASP A 90 -22.85 -21.29 -11.83
C ASP A 90 -21.48 -21.01 -12.45
N LEU A 91 -21.44 -20.51 -13.69
CA LEU A 91 -20.19 -20.09 -14.35
C LEU A 91 -19.55 -18.89 -13.63
N ILE A 92 -20.33 -17.88 -13.26
CA ILE A 92 -19.83 -16.72 -12.50
C ILE A 92 -19.26 -17.15 -11.15
N ILE A 93 -19.94 -18.05 -10.45
CA ILE A 93 -19.47 -18.59 -9.17
C ILE A 93 -18.18 -19.40 -9.36
N ALA A 94 -18.10 -20.22 -10.40
CA ALA A 94 -16.90 -21.00 -10.71
C ALA A 94 -15.70 -20.09 -11.00
N ASP A 95 -15.88 -19.07 -11.85
CA ASP A 95 -14.85 -18.11 -12.22
C ASP A 95 -14.40 -17.28 -11.00
N ALA A 96 -15.35 -16.78 -10.20
CA ALA A 96 -15.03 -16.06 -8.96
C ALA A 96 -14.23 -16.93 -7.98
N ASN A 97 -14.57 -18.22 -7.84
CA ASN A 97 -13.81 -19.14 -6.99
C ASN A 97 -12.41 -19.42 -7.55
N GLU A 98 -12.26 -19.53 -8.87
CA GLU A 98 -10.94 -19.71 -9.50
C GLU A 98 -10.05 -18.48 -9.30
N ILE A 99 -10.59 -17.28 -9.53
CA ILE A 99 -9.88 -16.02 -9.30
C ILE A 99 -9.47 -15.90 -7.82
N ALA A 100 -10.37 -16.19 -6.89
CA ALA A 100 -10.07 -16.16 -5.46
C ALA A 100 -8.98 -17.21 -5.08
N ALA A 101 -9.05 -18.41 -5.64
CA ALA A 101 -8.05 -19.45 -5.43
C ALA A 101 -6.67 -19.06 -6.00
N ASN A 102 -6.64 -18.37 -7.14
CA ASN A 102 -5.40 -17.89 -7.75
C ASN A 102 -4.81 -16.71 -6.96
N ALA A 103 -5.66 -15.76 -6.52
CA ALA A 103 -5.24 -14.65 -5.68
C ALA A 103 -4.67 -15.12 -4.34
N THR A 104 -5.33 -16.07 -3.67
CA THR A 104 -4.83 -16.67 -2.41
C THR A 104 -3.50 -17.38 -2.61
N ARG A 105 -3.35 -18.19 -3.67
CA ARG A 105 -2.06 -18.82 -4.00
C ARG A 105 -0.97 -17.79 -4.25
N HIS A 106 -1.28 -16.71 -4.96
CA HIS A 106 -0.31 -15.65 -5.24
C HIS A 106 0.12 -14.93 -3.96
N LEU A 107 -0.83 -14.58 -3.08
CA LEU A 107 -0.55 -14.00 -1.78
C LEU A 107 0.29 -14.94 -0.90
N ASP A 108 -0.04 -16.23 -0.85
CA ASP A 108 0.73 -17.22 -0.10
C ASP A 108 2.18 -17.31 -0.60
N GLN A 109 2.39 -17.25 -1.93
CA GLN A 109 3.72 -17.20 -2.52
C GLN A 109 4.48 -15.93 -2.13
N MET A 110 3.84 -14.76 -2.25
CA MET A 110 4.46 -13.48 -1.87
C MET A 110 4.81 -13.44 -0.37
N VAL A 111 3.95 -13.96 0.49
CA VAL A 111 4.21 -14.05 1.93
C VAL A 111 5.37 -15.01 2.21
N ALA A 112 5.43 -16.15 1.53
CA ALA A 112 6.54 -17.09 1.67
C ALA A 112 7.87 -16.48 1.20
N ASP A 113 7.88 -15.74 0.10
CA ASP A 113 9.07 -15.10 -0.44
C ASP A 113 9.52 -13.92 0.42
N SER A 114 8.60 -13.07 0.87
CA SER A 114 8.89 -11.99 1.82
C SER A 114 9.44 -12.55 3.14
N ARG A 115 8.88 -13.66 3.62
CA ARG A 115 9.39 -14.35 4.81
C ARG A 115 10.80 -14.89 4.60
N ARG A 116 11.09 -15.48 3.44
CA ARG A 116 12.46 -15.93 3.12
C ARG A 116 13.45 -14.76 3.09
N GLN A 117 13.09 -13.66 2.43
CA GLN A 117 13.93 -12.48 2.36
C GLN A 117 14.21 -11.89 3.75
N THR A 118 13.19 -11.79 4.60
CA THR A 118 13.37 -11.30 5.98
C THR A 118 14.21 -12.25 6.83
N GLU A 119 14.03 -13.57 6.68
CA GLU A 119 14.87 -14.57 7.35
C GLU A 119 16.34 -14.49 6.88
N GLU A 120 16.58 -14.33 5.58
CA GLU A 120 17.93 -14.14 5.01
C GLU A 120 18.58 -12.83 5.47
N GLN A 121 17.84 -11.71 5.46
CA GLN A 121 18.30 -10.42 5.97
C GLN A 121 18.63 -10.47 7.46
N ALA A 122 17.78 -11.10 8.27
CA ALA A 122 18.01 -11.28 9.70
C ALA A 122 19.28 -12.13 9.94
N ALA A 123 19.46 -13.22 9.18
CA ALA A 123 20.66 -14.04 9.28
C ALA A 123 21.92 -13.27 8.87
N ALA A 124 21.86 -12.48 7.79
CA ALA A 124 22.97 -11.64 7.35
C ALA A 124 23.35 -10.58 8.39
N LEU A 125 22.36 -9.92 8.99
CA LEU A 125 22.57 -8.92 10.05
C LEU A 125 23.19 -9.54 11.30
N ILE A 126 22.71 -10.71 11.73
CA ILE A 126 23.30 -11.44 12.85
C ILE A 126 24.76 -11.80 12.55
N ASN A 127 25.04 -12.33 11.37
CA ASN A 127 26.42 -12.67 10.98
C ASN A 127 27.33 -11.44 10.95
N ALA A 128 26.86 -10.32 10.40
CA ALA A 128 27.61 -9.06 10.37
C ALA A 128 27.85 -8.49 11.79
N ALA A 129 26.86 -8.59 12.66
CA ALA A 129 27.00 -8.18 14.06
C ALA A 129 28.01 -9.08 14.80
N GLU A 130 28.01 -10.38 14.54
CA GLU A 130 28.98 -11.32 15.11
C GLU A 130 30.41 -11.07 14.60
N THR A 131 30.60 -10.78 13.31
CA THR A 131 31.93 -10.45 12.77
C THR A 131 32.45 -9.15 13.37
N LYS A 132 31.61 -8.11 13.42
CA LYS A 132 31.96 -6.82 14.04
C LYS A 132 32.27 -6.98 15.53
N ALA A 133 31.52 -7.82 16.25
CA ALA A 133 31.81 -8.13 17.64
C ALA A 133 33.17 -8.84 17.79
N LYS A 134 33.53 -9.75 16.88
CA LYS A 134 34.85 -10.41 16.89
C LYS A 134 35.98 -9.42 16.59
N GLU A 135 35.80 -8.55 15.60
CA GLU A 135 36.77 -7.51 15.23
C GLU A 135 37.04 -6.56 16.40
N THR A 136 35.99 -6.01 17.00
CA THR A 136 36.10 -5.12 18.17
C THR A 136 36.78 -5.80 19.37
N ILE A 137 36.57 -7.10 19.58
CA ILE A 137 37.28 -7.86 20.63
C ILE A 137 38.79 -7.97 20.30
N VAL A 138 39.15 -8.17 19.03
CA VAL A 138 40.56 -8.22 18.60
C VAL A 138 41.21 -6.84 18.77
N GLU A 139 40.56 -5.78 18.31
CA GLU A 139 41.04 -4.39 18.47
C GLU A 139 41.21 -4.00 19.95
N LEU A 140 40.22 -4.36 20.80
CA LEU A 140 40.30 -4.10 22.23
C LEU A 140 41.47 -4.86 22.88
N ARG A 141 41.71 -6.11 22.44
CA ARG A 141 42.84 -6.91 22.92
C ARG A 141 44.17 -6.29 22.52
N GLU A 142 44.31 -5.82 21.28
CA GLU A 142 45.52 -5.14 20.81
C GLU A 142 45.75 -3.81 21.54
N SER A 143 44.70 -3.01 21.69
CA SER A 143 44.72 -1.75 22.45
C SER A 143 45.12 -1.97 23.91
N MET A 144 44.57 -3.00 24.55
CA MET A 144 44.93 -3.38 25.92
C MET A 144 46.40 -3.83 26.00
N GLN A 145 46.89 -4.59 25.04
CA GLN A 145 48.32 -4.97 24.99
C GLN A 145 49.22 -3.75 24.77
N GLY A 146 48.82 -2.81 23.92
CA GLY A 146 49.52 -1.53 23.72
C GLY A 146 49.59 -0.72 25.01
N LEU A 147 48.47 -0.63 25.74
CA LEU A 147 48.40 0.04 27.03
C LEU A 147 49.28 -0.63 28.09
N VAL A 148 49.31 -1.96 28.16
CA VAL A 148 50.23 -2.68 29.07
C VAL A 148 51.69 -2.35 28.75
N ARG A 149 52.08 -2.36 27.47
CA ARG A 149 53.46 -2.01 27.06
C ARG A 149 53.81 -0.56 27.41
N SER A 150 52.87 0.38 27.25
CA SER A 150 53.12 1.78 27.62
C SER A 150 53.25 1.96 29.14
N TYR A 151 52.45 1.24 29.93
CA TYR A 151 52.60 1.20 31.38
C TYR A 151 53.94 0.60 31.82
N GLU A 152 54.39 -0.50 31.19
CA GLU A 152 55.70 -1.10 31.46
C GLU A 152 56.83 -0.12 31.12
N GLY A 153 56.78 0.54 29.96
CA GLY A 153 57.76 1.57 29.57
C GLY A 153 57.78 2.77 30.54
N LEU A 154 56.61 3.23 30.98
CA LEU A 154 56.52 4.31 31.98
C LEU A 154 57.08 3.88 33.35
N ALA A 155 56.86 2.63 33.75
CA ALA A 155 57.43 2.08 34.98
C ALA A 155 58.96 2.00 34.91
N GLU A 156 59.53 1.60 33.76
CA GLU A 156 60.97 1.61 33.52
C GLU A 156 61.55 3.03 33.53
N GLN A 157 60.87 4.00 32.88
CA GLN A 157 61.25 5.41 32.92
C GLN A 157 61.26 5.95 34.36
N ARG A 158 60.23 5.63 35.15
CA ARG A 158 60.16 5.97 36.58
C ARG A 158 61.34 5.36 37.33
N GLU A 159 61.66 4.09 37.10
CA GLU A 159 62.80 3.44 37.78
C GLU A 159 64.14 4.09 37.41
N SER A 160 64.32 4.43 36.13
CA SER A 160 65.50 5.16 35.64
C SER A 160 65.64 6.53 36.31
N MET A 161 64.53 7.28 36.40
CA MET A 161 64.52 8.58 37.08
C MET A 161 64.80 8.46 38.58
N VAL A 162 64.28 7.43 39.26
CA VAL A 162 64.61 7.18 40.67
C VAL A 162 66.09 6.84 40.83
N LYS A 163 66.68 6.04 39.91
CA LYS A 163 68.12 5.73 39.91
C LYS A 163 68.96 6.99 39.66
N SER A 164 68.58 7.85 38.71
CA SER A 164 69.30 9.09 38.42
C SER A 164 69.22 10.07 39.59
N LEU A 165 68.04 10.26 40.19
CA LEU A 165 67.86 11.05 41.40
C LEU A 165 68.69 10.52 42.57
N ARG A 166 68.75 9.20 42.75
CA ARG A 166 69.60 8.59 43.78
C ARG A 166 71.09 8.82 43.53
N ARG A 167 71.53 8.75 42.27
CA ARG A 167 72.91 9.06 41.87
C ARG A 167 73.23 10.52 42.16
N ILE A 168 72.39 11.45 41.72
CA ILE A 168 72.54 12.89 41.98
C ILE A 168 72.58 13.15 43.49
N ALA A 169 71.64 12.59 44.27
CA ALA A 169 71.63 12.75 45.72
C ALA A 169 72.92 12.21 46.37
N GLN A 170 73.45 11.08 45.88
CA GLN A 170 74.72 10.53 46.36
C GLN A 170 75.90 11.43 45.98
N ASP A 171 75.93 11.96 44.76
CA ASP A 171 76.98 12.87 44.29
C ASP A 171 76.95 14.19 45.08
N THR A 172 75.76 14.75 45.34
CA THR A 172 75.60 15.93 46.20
C THR A 172 76.02 15.65 47.64
N ALA A 173 75.73 14.46 48.18
CA ALA A 173 76.16 14.07 49.52
C ALA A 173 77.69 13.98 49.59
N ASN A 174 78.31 13.36 48.58
CA ASN A 174 79.77 13.29 48.47
C ASN A 174 80.41 14.69 48.33
N GLN A 175 79.79 15.61 47.59
CA GLN A 175 80.23 17.01 47.49
C GLN A 175 80.10 17.75 48.83
N ILE A 176 79.02 17.53 49.58
CA ILE A 176 78.85 18.09 50.92
C ILE A 176 79.94 17.56 51.85
N ASP A 177 80.19 16.25 51.88
CA ASP A 177 81.25 15.65 52.68
C ASP A 177 82.64 16.22 52.32
N LEU A 178 82.91 16.39 51.02
CA LEU A 178 84.14 17.02 50.53
C LEU A 178 84.22 18.49 50.99
N SER A 179 83.13 19.24 50.88
CA SER A 179 83.05 20.64 51.31
C SER A 179 83.23 20.78 52.82
N GLU A 180 82.68 19.88 53.64
CA GLU A 180 82.85 19.85 55.09
C GLU A 180 84.30 19.54 55.46
N ALA A 181 84.95 18.62 54.73
CA ALA A 181 86.38 18.37 54.86
C ALA A 181 87.22 19.59 54.47
N HIS A 182 86.86 20.33 53.41
CA HIS A 182 87.52 21.58 53.04
C HIS A 182 87.30 22.69 54.08
N PHE A 183 86.08 22.87 54.58
CA PHE A 183 85.74 23.84 55.62
C PHE A 183 86.47 23.56 56.93
N SER A 184 86.59 22.29 57.33
CA SER A 184 87.33 21.91 58.54
C SER A 184 88.83 22.23 58.48
N ARG A 185 89.40 22.39 57.27
CA ARG A 185 90.80 22.77 57.05
C ARG A 185 91.04 24.28 57.04
N ILE A 186 89.99 25.10 56.98
CA ILE A 186 90.12 26.56 57.00
C ILE A 186 90.28 27.01 58.46
N ASP A 187 91.54 27.21 58.89
CA ASP A 187 91.84 27.85 60.17
C ASP A 187 91.72 29.38 60.02
N ALA A 188 90.54 29.92 60.31
CA ALA A 188 90.25 31.36 60.25
C ALA A 188 91.25 32.21 61.06
N LYS A 189 91.90 31.62 62.08
CA LYS A 189 92.89 32.29 62.92
C LYS A 189 94.28 32.35 62.28
N ALA A 190 94.60 31.43 61.37
CA ALA A 190 95.84 31.44 60.59
C ALA A 190 95.79 32.49 59.46
N HIS A 191 94.66 32.61 58.77
CA HIS A 191 94.46 33.64 57.75
C HIS A 191 94.44 35.06 58.35
N ALA A 192 93.90 35.24 59.56
CA ALA A 192 93.98 36.53 60.28
C ALA A 192 95.42 36.92 60.65
N ARG A 193 96.31 35.95 60.95
CA ARG A 193 97.73 36.22 61.22
C ARG A 193 98.52 36.58 59.97
N ALA A 194 98.23 35.93 58.84
CA ALA A 194 98.86 36.26 57.55
C ALA A 194 98.54 37.70 57.10
N ILE A 195 97.31 38.18 57.36
CA ILE A 195 96.92 39.57 57.08
C ILE A 195 97.66 40.56 57.99
N ASP A 196 97.85 40.23 59.28
CA ASP A 196 98.55 41.09 60.24
C ASP A 196 100.08 41.13 59.98
N GLU A 197 100.67 40.07 59.39
CA GLU A 197 102.06 40.06 58.91
C GLU A 197 102.25 40.81 57.59
N LEU A 198 101.30 40.71 56.64
CA LEU A 198 101.32 41.45 55.37
C LEU A 198 101.20 42.97 55.59
N SER A 199 100.51 43.38 56.67
CA SER A 199 100.44 44.77 57.13
C SER A 199 101.76 45.31 57.70
N ARG A 200 102.70 44.45 58.13
CA ARG A 200 103.97 44.86 58.78
C ARG A 200 105.18 44.87 57.84
N SER A 201 105.10 44.22 56.69
CA SER A 201 106.16 44.25 55.68
C SER A 201 105.93 45.38 54.65
N GLN A 202 106.75 46.44 54.67
CA GLN A 202 106.78 47.51 53.65
C GLN A 202 107.32 47.00 52.29
N THR A 203 106.57 46.15 51.59
CA THR A 203 107.01 45.55 50.31
C THR A 203 106.60 46.35 49.07
N PHE A 204 105.99 47.53 49.23
CA PHE A 204 105.70 48.44 48.11
C PHE A 204 106.54 49.74 48.21
N THR A 205 107.84 49.65 47.87
CA THR A 205 108.70 50.82 47.64
C THR A 205 109.39 50.74 46.28
N PHE A 206 109.42 51.87 45.58
CA PHE A 206 109.78 52.09 44.16
C PHE A 206 111.12 51.52 43.66
N GLY A 207 112.02 51.05 44.53
CA GLY A 207 113.33 50.50 44.15
C GLY A 207 113.31 49.04 43.71
N ASN A 208 112.16 48.35 43.79
CA ASN A 208 112.01 46.95 43.40
C ASN A 208 111.15 46.77 42.15
N LEU A 209 111.05 47.83 41.31
CA LEU A 209 110.24 47.84 40.09
C LEU A 209 110.83 47.02 38.93
N GLU A 210 112.11 46.64 38.97
CA GLU A 210 112.76 45.84 37.92
C GLU A 210 112.63 44.32 38.12
N ASN A 211 112.05 43.88 39.25
CA ASN A 211 111.70 42.48 39.51
C ASN A 211 110.18 42.24 39.63
N LEU A 212 109.34 43.23 39.27
CA LEU A 212 107.93 42.98 39.01
C LEU A 212 107.81 42.41 37.59
N GLY A 213 108.06 41.11 37.49
CA GLY A 213 107.59 40.31 36.36
C GLY A 213 106.08 40.46 36.28
N TYR A 214 105.61 41.02 35.17
CA TYR A 214 104.20 40.98 34.82
C TYR A 214 103.84 39.53 34.51
N GLU A 215 103.24 38.85 35.49
CA GLU A 215 102.39 37.68 35.28
C GLU A 215 101.04 38.18 34.75
N GLU A 216 100.72 37.86 33.50
CA GLU A 216 99.31 37.74 33.12
C GLU A 216 98.83 36.38 33.67
N GLU A 217 98.21 36.43 34.84
CA GLU A 217 97.21 35.43 35.21
C GLU A 217 96.01 35.62 34.27
N ILE A 218 95.90 34.73 33.28
CA ILE A 218 94.63 34.49 32.65
C ILE A 218 93.78 33.73 33.67
N ILE A 219 92.83 34.46 34.26
CA ILE A 219 91.64 33.89 34.86
C ILE A 219 90.78 33.39 33.70
N GLU A 220 90.77 32.09 33.45
CA GLU A 220 89.74 31.47 32.62
C GLU A 220 88.65 30.93 33.54
N GLU A 221 87.51 31.62 33.53
CA GLU A 221 86.23 31.12 34.03
C GLU A 221 85.93 29.76 33.39
N GLU A 222 85.71 28.78 34.25
CA GLU A 222 85.05 27.54 33.90
C GLU A 222 83.60 27.87 33.54
N ILE A 223 83.34 28.15 32.26
CA ILE A 223 81.97 28.17 31.72
C ILE A 223 81.55 26.71 31.61
N GLU A 224 80.93 26.22 32.69
CA GLU A 224 80.17 24.99 32.69
C GLU A 224 79.07 25.15 31.64
N GLU A 225 79.20 24.44 30.51
CA GLU A 225 78.16 24.32 29.50
C GLU A 225 76.91 23.77 30.18
N ASN A 226 75.98 24.66 30.48
CA ASN A 226 74.66 24.38 30.99
C ASN A 226 73.93 23.52 29.93
N PRO A 227 73.69 22.21 30.14
CA PRO A 227 72.91 21.43 29.19
C PRO A 227 71.43 21.63 29.55
N MET A 228 70.94 22.84 29.32
CA MET A 228 69.53 23.16 29.38
C MET A 228 69.06 23.65 28.01
N ALA A 229 68.49 22.68 27.30
CA ALA A 229 67.40 22.82 26.35
C ALA A 229 67.71 23.56 25.04
N GLU A 230 68.18 22.77 24.06
CA GLU A 230 67.54 22.77 22.75
C GLU A 230 66.03 22.73 22.95
N MET A 231 65.38 23.87 22.71
CA MET A 231 63.96 23.92 22.44
C MET A 231 63.81 23.44 21.00
N GLU A 232 63.82 22.12 20.80
CA GLU A 232 63.25 21.54 19.58
C GLU A 232 61.81 22.04 19.51
N VAL A 233 61.52 22.84 18.49
CA VAL A 233 60.17 23.12 18.04
C VAL A 233 59.62 21.77 17.59
N ILE A 234 58.93 21.10 18.50
CA ILE A 234 57.96 20.08 18.12
C ILE A 234 56.90 20.88 17.35
N GLU A 235 56.92 20.75 16.02
CA GLU A 235 55.71 20.92 15.24
C GLU A 235 54.72 19.90 15.82
N GLU A 236 53.88 20.37 16.75
CA GLU A 236 52.58 19.77 16.99
C GLU A 236 51.86 19.89 15.65
N ASP A 237 51.97 18.86 14.82
CA ASP A 237 50.82 18.42 14.04
C ASP A 237 49.75 18.02 15.06
N LEU A 238 49.07 19.03 15.61
CA LEU A 238 47.68 18.88 16.02
C LEU A 238 46.92 18.55 14.73
N GLU A 239 46.91 17.27 14.36
CA GLU A 239 45.73 16.72 13.73
C GLU A 239 44.61 16.88 14.77
N LEU A 240 43.93 18.02 14.70
CA LEU A 240 42.54 18.10 15.08
C LEU A 240 41.82 17.08 14.20
N GLU A 241 41.74 15.82 14.66
CA GLU A 241 40.57 15.01 14.35
C GLU A 241 39.40 15.80 14.91
N GLU A 242 38.80 16.63 14.05
CA GLU A 242 37.41 16.99 14.20
C GLU A 242 36.67 15.65 14.28
N HIS A 243 36.25 15.30 15.49
CA HIS A 243 35.12 14.41 15.67
C HIS A 243 33.93 15.12 15.02
N ASP A 244 33.81 14.97 13.69
CA ASP A 244 32.61 15.31 12.96
C ASP A 244 31.52 14.36 13.44
N SER A 245 30.87 14.79 14.50
CA SER A 245 29.74 14.11 15.12
C SER A 245 28.48 14.59 14.41
N THR A 246 28.46 14.46 13.09
CA THR A 246 27.27 14.57 12.26
C THR A 246 27.54 13.76 11.00
N PRO A 247 26.81 12.65 10.75
CA PRO A 247 26.83 12.08 9.42
C PRO A 247 26.06 13.05 8.53
N ASP A 248 26.77 13.86 7.75
CA ASP A 248 26.21 14.47 6.55
C ASP A 248 25.87 13.32 5.59
N LEU A 249 24.61 12.89 5.67
CA LEU A 249 23.93 12.15 4.62
C LEU A 249 23.73 13.13 3.45
N GLU A 250 24.78 13.38 2.68
CA GLU A 250 24.58 13.64 1.26
C GLU A 250 24.12 12.32 0.65
N MET A 251 22.80 12.15 0.63
CA MET A 251 22.18 11.20 -0.27
C MET A 251 22.57 11.67 -1.68
N GLU A 252 23.49 10.96 -2.33
CA GLU A 252 23.55 10.93 -3.79
C GLU A 252 22.23 10.31 -4.25
N ILE A 253 21.20 11.15 -4.36
CA ILE A 253 19.97 10.76 -5.01
C ILE A 253 20.31 10.70 -6.49
N ASN A 254 20.29 9.49 -7.05
CA ASN A 254 20.51 9.26 -8.46
C ASN A 254 19.49 10.11 -9.25
N GLU A 255 19.96 11.01 -10.12
CA GLU A 255 19.08 11.89 -10.91
C GLU A 255 18.03 11.09 -11.71
N GLU A 256 18.36 9.85 -12.08
CA GLU A 256 17.43 8.92 -12.74
C GLU A 256 16.25 8.48 -11.84
N GLU A 257 16.46 8.36 -10.52
CA GLU A 257 15.43 7.94 -9.55
C GLU A 257 14.43 9.08 -9.27
N ILE A 258 14.89 10.33 -9.33
CA ILE A 258 14.01 11.52 -9.23
C ILE A 258 13.16 11.65 -10.50
N GLU A 259 13.77 11.44 -11.68
CA GLU A 259 13.05 11.52 -12.96
C GLU A 259 12.00 10.40 -13.08
N GLU A 260 12.28 9.21 -12.55
CA GLU A 260 11.32 8.08 -12.51
C GLU A 260 10.15 8.36 -11.55
N LEU A 261 10.41 8.94 -10.38
CA LEU A 261 9.37 9.36 -9.43
C LEU A 261 8.48 10.49 -9.98
N GLU A 262 9.07 11.48 -10.68
CA GLU A 262 8.29 12.56 -11.31
C GLU A 262 7.43 12.04 -12.48
N LEU A 263 7.91 11.05 -13.23
CA LEU A 263 7.14 10.37 -14.27
C LEU A 263 6.00 9.52 -13.69
N GLU A 264 6.17 8.95 -12.51
CA GLU A 264 5.16 8.13 -11.85
C GLU A 264 4.04 9.00 -11.21
N ASP A 265 4.40 10.14 -10.61
CA ASP A 265 3.43 11.12 -10.10
C ASP A 265 2.60 11.76 -11.23
N THR A 266 3.23 12.09 -12.37
CA THR A 266 2.51 12.60 -13.54
C THR A 266 1.59 11.55 -14.17
N LYS A 267 1.96 10.27 -14.12
CA LYS A 267 1.12 9.18 -14.60
C LYS A 267 -0.09 8.95 -13.69
N MET A 268 0.07 9.00 -12.37
CA MET A 268 -1.08 8.93 -11.43
C MET A 268 -2.06 10.07 -11.66
N GLN A 269 -1.57 11.30 -11.87
CA GLN A 269 -2.44 12.46 -12.13
C GLN A 269 -3.27 12.30 -13.41
N LEU A 270 -2.68 11.74 -14.47
CA LEU A 270 -3.40 11.47 -15.73
C LEU A 270 -4.42 10.32 -15.60
N GLU A 271 -4.14 9.31 -14.77
CA GLU A 271 -5.09 8.23 -14.49
C GLU A 271 -6.29 8.72 -13.66
N ASP A 272 -6.07 9.62 -12.70
CA ASP A 272 -7.14 10.24 -11.92
C ASP A 272 -8.03 11.16 -12.78
N GLU A 273 -7.44 11.97 -13.67
CA GLU A 273 -8.21 12.83 -14.62
C GLU A 273 -9.07 11.99 -15.58
N ALA A 274 -8.56 10.86 -16.08
CA ALA A 274 -9.32 9.97 -16.96
C ALA A 274 -10.50 9.29 -16.24
N LEU A 275 -10.33 8.96 -14.95
CA LEU A 275 -11.41 8.40 -14.13
C LEU A 275 -12.49 9.45 -13.84
N GLU A 276 -12.14 10.72 -13.66
CA GLU A 276 -13.11 11.80 -13.50
C GLU A 276 -13.91 12.05 -14.78
N GLU A 277 -13.28 12.04 -15.96
CA GLU A 277 -13.99 12.16 -17.25
C GLU A 277 -14.98 11.00 -17.50
N ASP A 278 -14.58 9.75 -17.20
CA ASP A 278 -15.45 8.57 -17.33
C ASP A 278 -16.68 8.64 -16.38
N ILE A 279 -16.51 9.23 -15.19
CA ILE A 279 -17.59 9.40 -14.22
C ILE A 279 -18.56 10.50 -14.69
N GLU A 280 -18.06 11.62 -15.24
CA GLU A 280 -18.90 12.68 -15.81
C GLU A 280 -19.70 12.18 -17.03
N GLU A 281 -19.10 11.35 -17.89
CA GLU A 281 -19.78 10.77 -19.06
C GLU A 281 -20.92 9.82 -18.64
N LEU A 282 -20.74 9.07 -17.54
CA LEU A 282 -21.77 8.21 -16.95
C LEU A 282 -22.90 9.00 -16.26
N GLU A 283 -22.62 10.17 -15.69
CA GLU A 283 -23.63 11.05 -15.11
C GLU A 283 -24.46 11.79 -16.17
N GLU A 284 -23.87 12.18 -17.31
CA GLU A 284 -24.61 12.78 -18.42
C GLU A 284 -25.61 11.80 -19.07
N VAL A 285 -25.29 10.51 -19.11
CA VAL A 285 -26.19 9.47 -19.64
C VAL A 285 -27.43 9.28 -18.75
N LYS A 286 -27.35 9.57 -17.44
CA LYS A 286 -28.50 9.50 -16.52
C LYS A 286 -29.45 10.70 -16.63
N GLN A 287 -29.04 11.82 -17.23
CA GLN A 287 -29.85 13.06 -17.28
C GLN A 287 -30.65 13.28 -18.57
N LYS A 288 -30.52 12.41 -19.59
CA LYS A 288 -31.33 12.54 -20.82
C LYS A 288 -32.77 12.02 -20.58
N PRO A 289 -33.81 12.86 -20.77
CA PRO A 289 -35.18 12.40 -20.62
C PRO A 289 -35.58 11.54 -21.82
N ILE A 290 -36.02 10.30 -21.55
CA ILE A 290 -36.74 9.47 -22.52
C ILE A 290 -38.09 10.16 -22.78
N VAL A 291 -38.20 10.82 -23.93
CA VAL A 291 -39.46 11.37 -24.43
C VAL A 291 -40.19 10.24 -25.16
N GLU A 292 -41.17 9.62 -24.51
CA GLU A 292 -42.17 8.78 -25.17
C GLU A 292 -43.53 9.48 -25.09
N GLU A 293 -44.08 9.84 -26.25
CA GLU A 293 -45.36 10.53 -26.41
C GLU A 293 -46.53 9.63 -25.97
N LEU A 294 -47.19 9.99 -24.86
CA LEU A 294 -48.53 9.50 -24.55
C LEU A 294 -49.48 10.67 -24.31
N LYS A 295 -50.50 10.77 -25.17
CA LYS A 295 -51.58 11.77 -25.12
C LYS A 295 -52.41 11.64 -23.83
N PRO A 296 -52.97 12.74 -23.30
CA PRO A 296 -53.60 12.76 -21.98
C PRO A 296 -55.07 12.32 -22.03
N GLN A 297 -55.48 11.45 -21.12
CA GLN A 297 -56.88 11.33 -20.70
C GLN A 297 -56.99 11.46 -19.17
N ALA A 298 -57.68 12.54 -18.79
CA ALA A 298 -58.53 12.75 -17.62
C ALA A 298 -58.14 12.09 -16.27
N SER A 299 -57.71 12.96 -15.35
CA SER A 299 -57.82 12.75 -13.89
C SER A 299 -59.26 12.50 -13.44
N PRO A 300 -59.46 11.73 -12.36
CA PRO A 300 -59.98 12.39 -11.16
C PRO A 300 -59.37 11.93 -9.82
N GLN A 301 -59.08 12.94 -8.99
CA GLN A 301 -59.31 13.05 -7.54
C GLN A 301 -58.70 12.04 -6.55
N LYS A 302 -57.90 12.60 -5.63
CA LYS A 302 -57.50 12.05 -4.33
C LYS A 302 -58.72 11.65 -3.48
N PRO A 303 -58.52 10.69 -2.56
CA PRO A 303 -58.89 10.96 -1.17
C PRO A 303 -57.77 10.69 -0.16
N THR A 304 -58.00 11.30 1.00
CA THR A 304 -57.25 11.47 2.24
C THR A 304 -56.84 10.20 3.02
N GLU A 305 -55.65 10.30 3.62
CA GLU A 305 -55.10 9.76 4.89
C GLU A 305 -55.76 8.58 5.67
N ASP A 306 -54.96 7.51 5.83
CA ASP A 306 -54.63 6.67 7.02
C ASP A 306 -55.70 5.84 7.79
N PRO A 307 -55.29 4.84 8.62
CA PRO A 307 -54.41 3.70 8.36
C PRO A 307 -55.04 2.36 8.86
N LYS A 308 -54.38 1.21 8.59
CA LYS A 308 -54.53 -0.15 9.18
C LYS A 308 -55.09 -1.26 8.28
N ASN A 309 -54.41 -2.38 8.41
CA ASN A 309 -54.79 -3.78 8.25
C ASN A 309 -54.45 -4.51 6.94
N GLN A 310 -53.64 -5.55 7.16
CA GLN A 310 -53.87 -6.92 6.74
C GLN A 310 -53.69 -7.23 5.26
N SER A 311 -52.54 -7.85 5.00
CA SER A 311 -52.36 -8.87 3.97
C SER A 311 -53.53 -9.86 3.96
N GLY A 312 -54.40 -9.76 2.96
CA GLY A 312 -55.45 -10.71 2.65
C GLY A 312 -55.46 -10.94 1.15
N SER A 313 -55.04 -12.15 0.75
CA SER A 313 -54.87 -12.61 -0.63
C SER A 313 -56.18 -12.54 -1.43
N PHE A 314 -56.08 -12.07 -2.67
CA PHE A 314 -57.17 -11.97 -3.65
C PHE A 314 -57.72 -13.33 -4.12
N PHE A 315 -57.02 -14.43 -3.82
CA PHE A 315 -57.38 -15.77 -4.29
C PHE A 315 -58.32 -16.57 -3.38
N ASP A 316 -58.70 -16.04 -2.20
CA ASP A 316 -59.52 -16.77 -1.22
C ASP A 316 -61.05 -16.56 -1.36
N GLN A 317 -61.53 -15.90 -2.43
CA GLN A 317 -62.97 -15.60 -2.61
C GLN A 317 -63.69 -16.46 -3.64
N PHE A 318 -63.05 -17.49 -4.17
CA PHE A 318 -63.69 -18.46 -5.05
C PHE A 318 -63.38 -19.89 -4.57
N ASP A 319 -64.00 -20.28 -3.46
CA ASP A 319 -64.34 -21.66 -3.10
C ASP A 319 -65.60 -21.68 -2.22
#